data_AF-A0A330GM89-F1
#
_entry.id   AF-A0A330GM89-F1
#
_cell.length_a   1.000
_cell.length_b   1.000
_cell.length_c   1.000
_cell.angle_alpha   90.00
_cell.angle_beta   90.00
_cell.angle_gamma   90.00
#
_symmetry.space_group_name_H-M   'P 1'
#
loop_
_entity.id
_entity.type
_entity.pdbx_description
1 polymer ?
#
loop_
_entity_poly.entity_id
_entity_poly.type
_entity_poly.pdbx_seq_one_letter_code
_entity_poly.pdbx_strand_id
1 'polypeptide(L)' 'MATDIFHKIAVEAETEAEKTMLEIEVLVHIIADKMEHLHGVPFQVLVSYERRYVTMVLR' A
#
# COMPACT_ATOMS: atom_id res chain seq x y z
N MET A 1 21.95 21.72 -14.05
CA MET A 1 22.55 20.41 -14.40
C MET A 1 22.54 19.43 -13.23
N ALA A 2 23.29 19.64 -12.14
CA ALA A 2 23.25 18.70 -11.00
C ALA A 2 21.87 18.66 -10.30
N THR A 3 21.25 19.83 -10.10
CA THR A 3 19.93 19.97 -9.47
C THR A 3 18.82 19.26 -10.26
N ASP A 4 18.92 19.25 -11.59
CA ASP A 4 17.93 18.61 -12.47
C ASP A 4 17.97 17.08 -12.36
N ILE A 5 19.16 16.51 -12.13
CA ILE A 5 19.34 15.06 -11.95
C ILE A 5 18.79 14.63 -10.59
N PHE A 6 19.08 15.36 -9.51
CA PHE A 6 18.53 15.05 -8.18
C PHE A 6 17.00 15.17 -8.16
N HIS A 7 16.45 16.17 -8.84
CA HIS A 7 15.01 16.33 -8.95
C HIS A 7 14.37 15.15 -9.69
N LYS A 8 14.96 14.73 -10.82
CA LYS A 8 14.48 13.57 -11.57
C LYS A 8 14.49 12.28 -10.72
N ILE A 9 15.58 12.02 -10.00
CA ILE A 9 15.69 10.84 -9.12
C ILE A 9 14.63 10.88 -8.02
N ALA A 10 14.36 12.05 -7.43
CA ALA A 10 13.34 12.19 -6.40
C ALA A 10 11.93 11.87 -6.94
N VAL A 11 11.58 12.38 -8.14
CA VAL A 11 10.30 12.11 -8.79
C VAL A 11 10.13 10.62 -9.13
N GLU A 12 11.20 9.98 -9.63
CA GLU A 12 11.18 8.55 -9.93
C GLU A 12 11.00 7.71 -8.66
N ALA A 13 11.71 8.06 -7.58
CA ALA A 13 11.56 7.38 -6.29
C ALA A 13 10.16 7.56 -5.69
N GLU A 14 9.56 8.75 -5.82
CA GLU A 14 8.20 9.01 -5.37
C GLU A 14 7.18 8.19 -6.15
N THR A 15 7.32 8.15 -7.48
CA THR A 15 6.45 7.36 -8.37
C THR A 15 6.54 5.86 -8.05
N GLU A 16 7.74 5.33 -7.83
CA GLU A 16 7.92 3.92 -7.49
C GLU A 16 7.35 3.59 -6.09
N ALA A 17 7.49 4.51 -5.14
CA ALA A 17 6.91 4.36 -3.80
C ALA A 17 5.37 4.37 -3.83
N GLU A 18 4.76 5.19 -4.68
CA GLU A 18 3.30 5.19 -4.90
C GLU A 18 2.82 3.88 -5.52
N LYS A 19 3.52 3.39 -6.55
CA LYS A 19 3.21 2.11 -7.18
C LYS A 19 3.31 0.95 -6.18
N THR A 20 4.38 0.92 -5.39
CA THR A 20 4.58 -0.10 -4.34
C THR A 20 3.44 -0.05 -3.32
N MET A 21 2.98 1.14 -2.94
CA MET A 21 1.86 1.29 -2.00
C MET A 21 0.55 0.70 -2.55
N LEU A 22 0.27 0.93 -3.84
CA LEU A 22 -0.90 0.33 -4.50
C LEU A 22 -0.80 -1.20 -4.56
N GLU A 23 0.38 -1.75 -4.84
CA GLU A 23 0.60 -3.20 -4.83
C GLU A 23 0.37 -3.81 -3.44
N ILE A 24 0.86 -3.15 -2.38
CA ILE A 24 0.62 -3.57 -0.99
C ILE A 24 -0.87 -3.53 -0.66
N GLU A 25 -1.58 -2.48 -1.07
CA GLU A 25 -3.02 -2.37 -0.83
C GLU A 25 -3.79 -3.54 -1.47
N VAL A 26 -3.49 -3.87 -2.73
CA VAL A 26 -4.10 -5.02 -3.43
C VAL A 26 -3.80 -6.33 -2.69
N LEU A 27 -2.55 -6.55 -2.28
CA LEU A 27 -2.15 -7.75 -1.55
C LEU A 27 -2.90 -7.89 -0.21
N VAL A 28 -3.08 -6.79 0.52
CA VAL A 28 -3.80 -6.83 1.81
C VAL A 28 -5.28 -7.14 1.61
N HIS A 29 -5.92 -6.63 0.55
CA HIS A 29 -7.30 -7.02 0.23
C HIS A 29 -7.42 -8.52 -0.08
N ILE A 30 -6.50 -9.07 -0.88
CA ILE A 30 -6.47 -10.52 -1.16
C ILE A 30 -6.28 -11.34 0.13
N ILE A 31 -5.44 -10.86 1.05
CA ILE A 31 -5.25 -11.51 2.35
C ILE A 31 -6.52 -11.42 3.19
N ALA A 32 -7.19 -10.28 3.23
CA ALA A 32 -8.45 -10.10 3.95
C ALA A 32 -9.52 -11.08 3.47
N ASP A 33 -9.71 -11.19 2.15
CA ASP A 33 -10.66 -12.14 1.55
C ASP A 33 -10.33 -13.60 1.91
N LYS A 34 -9.04 -13.97 1.88
CA LYS A 34 -8.60 -15.32 2.26
C LYS A 34 -8.81 -15.60 3.75
N MET A 35 -8.54 -14.62 4.61
CA MET A 35 -8.75 -14.75 6.04
C MET A 35 -10.23 -14.85 6.37
N GLU A 36 -11.09 -14.07 5.71
CA GLU A 36 -12.54 -14.16 5.86
C GLU A 36 -13.05 -15.54 5.42
N HIS A 37 -12.57 -16.05 4.29
CA HIS A 37 -12.92 -17.39 3.83
C HIS A 37 -12.47 -18.49 4.80
N LEU A 38 -11.26 -18.38 5.36
CA LEU A 38 -10.67 -19.38 6.25
C LEU A 38 -11.31 -19.39 7.64
N HIS A 39 -11.62 -18.21 8.19
CA HIS A 39 -12.05 -18.04 9.57
C HIS A 39 -13.54 -17.74 9.72
N GLY A 40 -14.25 -17.44 8.63
CA GLY A 40 -15.67 -17.09 8.63
C GLY A 40 -15.98 -15.76 9.31
N VAL A 41 -14.98 -14.89 9.48
CA VAL A 41 -15.10 -13.58 10.12
C VAL A 41 -14.67 -12.48 9.15
N PRO A 42 -15.45 -11.40 9.01
CA PRO A 42 -15.11 -10.32 8.10
C PRO A 42 -13.90 -9.53 8.62
N PHE A 43 -13.02 -9.16 7.68
CA PHE A 43 -11.90 -8.27 7.93
C PHE A 43 -12.10 -6.94 7.21
N GLN A 44 -11.64 -5.86 7.84
CA GLN A 44 -11.62 -4.53 7.25
C GLN A 44 -10.19 -4.11 6.95
N VAL A 45 -9.95 -3.65 5.72
CA VAL A 45 -8.69 -3.02 5.31
C VAL A 45 -8.77 -1.52 5.54
N LEU A 46 -7.79 -0.98 6.24
CA LEU A 46 -7.62 0.44 6.53
C LEU A 46 -6.32 0.93 5.89
N VAL A 47 -6.44 1.90 4.99
CA VAL A 47 -5.31 2.47 4.26
C VAL A 47 -5.10 3.91 4.72
N SER A 48 -3.86 4.25 5.09
CA SER A 48 -3.45 5.63 5.33
C SER A 48 -2.36 6.00 4.33
N TYR A 49 -2.74 6.74 3.28
CA TYR A 49 -1.78 7.24 2.29
C TYR A 49 -0.84 8.31 2.86
N GLU A 50 -1.33 9.16 3.76
CA GLU A 50 -0.53 10.19 4.43
C GLU A 50 0.57 9.56 5.30
N ARG A 51 0.22 8.51 6.06
CA ARG A 51 1.16 7.81 6.96
C ARG A 51 1.82 6.59 6.33
N ARG A 52 1.56 6.32 5.05
CA ARG A 52 2.15 5.24 4.23
C ARG A 52 2.05 3.86 4.90
N TYR A 53 0.89 3.51 5.45
CA TYR A 53 0.65 2.16 5.99
C TYR A 53 -0.70 1.60 5.58
N VAL A 54 -0.76 0.26 5.54
CA VAL A 54 -1.99 -0.51 5.40
C VAL A 54 -2.13 -1.38 6.64
N THR A 55 -3.35 -1.51 7.14
CA THR A 55 -3.68 -2.35 8.28
C THR A 55 -4.94 -3.14 7.99
N MET A 56 -4.99 -4.36 8.48
CA MET A 56 -6.16 -5.23 8.42
C MET A 56 -6.63 -5.50 9.84
N VAL A 57 -7.92 -5.27 10.11
CA VAL A 57 -8.52 -5.46 11.44
C VAL A 57 -9.73 -6.37 11.33
N LEU A 58 -10.01 -7.13 12.38
CA LEU A 58 -11.28 -7.85 12.53
C LEU A 58 -12.40 -6.82 12.71
N ARG A 59 -13.54 -7.06 12.05
CA ARG A 59 -14.72 -6.18 12.12
C ARG A 59 -15.61 -6.49 13.32
#